data_AF-A0AA39NNM4-F1
#
_entry.id   AF-A0AA39NNM4-F1
#
_cell.length_a   1.000
_cell.length_b   1.000
_cell.length_c   1.000
_cell.angle_alpha   90.00
_cell.angle_beta   90.00
_cell.angle_gamma   90.00
#
_symmetry.space_group_name_H-M   'P 1'
#
loop_
_entity.id
_entity.type
_entity.pdbx_description
1 polymer ?
#
loop_
_entity_poly.entity_id
_entity_poly.type
_entity_poly.pdbx_seq_one_letter_code
_entity_poly.pdbx_strand_id
1 'polypeptide(L)'
;MAFSASPVLLHSVAAATMAWAHSQLGTSPIDPLVETQYGSHYQFLTILGLVASLCTMGVALLVDLFPSISALRSLKRAMLMVCMPVEAVVVSVYWTLLLLFPSLILQKYVPTELTSSHDALPLARIPLPLDLAMHVVPGLSLVLDFLAFEKKYSQEHVKLAVPVVLTCGGMYSSWAERNAKLNDGIFPYPFLTENPFETRLGIYIGACVIGYVYFRVLNALHA
;
A
#
# COMPACT_ATOMS: atom_id res chain seq x y z
N MET A 1 10.43 17.44 25.93
CA MET A 1 9.05 16.91 25.78
C MET A 1 8.94 15.69 26.67
N ALA A 2 7.85 15.58 27.43
CA ALA A 2 7.59 14.41 28.27
C ALA A 2 7.22 13.20 27.38
N PHE A 3 7.61 12.00 27.82
CA PHE A 3 7.22 10.75 27.20
C PHE A 3 5.68 10.64 27.15
N SER A 4 5.13 10.24 26.00
CA SER A 4 3.71 10.00 25.82
C SER A 4 3.48 8.55 25.40
N ALA A 5 2.69 7.80 26.16
CA ALA A 5 2.44 6.39 25.90
C ALA A 5 1.52 6.15 24.68
N SER A 6 0.69 7.14 24.33
CA SER A 6 -0.28 7.02 23.23
C SER A 6 0.35 6.87 21.84
N PRO A 7 1.28 7.74 21.38
CA PRO A 7 1.94 7.55 20.09
C PRO A 7 2.79 6.28 20.06
N VAL A 8 3.49 5.96 21.16
CA VAL A 8 4.26 4.71 21.30
C VAL A 8 3.37 3.49 21.08
N LEU A 9 2.16 3.47 21.67
CA LEU A 9 1.21 2.39 21.49
C LEU A 9 0.74 2.27 20.04
N LEU A 10 0.33 3.38 19.42
CA LEU A 10 -0.11 3.40 18.02
C LEU A 10 0.99 2.85 17.10
N HIS A 11 2.19 3.44 17.17
CA HIS A 11 3.29 3.10 16.28
C HIS A 11 3.77 1.66 16.49
N SER A 12 3.85 1.18 17.74
CA SER A 12 4.29 -0.18 18.05
C SER A 12 3.27 -1.22 17.57
N VAL A 13 1.98 -1.02 17.84
CA VAL A 13 0.92 -1.95 17.42
C VAL A 13 0.79 -1.98 15.89
N ALA A 14 0.84 -0.81 15.24
CA ALA A 14 0.80 -0.71 13.78
C ALA A 14 2.01 -1.42 13.15
N ALA A 15 3.22 -1.14 13.61
CA ALA A 15 4.44 -1.77 13.11
C ALA A 15 4.42 -3.30 13.33
N ALA A 16 4.02 -3.77 14.52
CA ALA A 16 3.92 -5.20 14.79
C ALA A 16 2.88 -5.90 13.89
N THR A 17 1.72 -5.26 13.66
CA THR A 17 0.66 -5.81 12.81
C THR A 17 1.10 -5.88 11.35
N MET A 18 1.76 -4.85 10.83
CA MET A 18 2.27 -4.83 9.46
C MET A 18 3.44 -5.81 9.26
N ALA A 19 4.34 -5.93 10.25
CA ALA A 19 5.42 -6.91 10.23
C ALA A 19 4.87 -8.35 10.28
N TRP A 20 3.84 -8.60 11.09
CA TRP A 20 3.12 -9.87 11.08
C TRP A 20 2.52 -10.14 9.70
N ALA A 21 1.76 -9.20 9.13
CA ALA A 21 1.15 -9.36 7.81
C ALA A 21 2.18 -9.67 6.72
N HIS A 22 3.32 -8.97 6.73
CA HIS A 22 4.44 -9.22 5.81
C HIS A 22 5.05 -10.62 5.99
N SER A 23 5.17 -11.09 7.24
CA SER A 23 5.65 -12.46 7.50
C SER A 23 4.72 -13.57 6.99
N GLN A 24 3.45 -13.23 6.70
CA GLN A 24 2.43 -14.18 6.24
C GLN A 24 2.31 -14.25 4.71
N LEU A 25 3.13 -13.53 3.93
CA LEU A 25 3.02 -13.54 2.46
C LEU A 25 3.11 -14.93 1.84
N GLY A 26 4.00 -15.78 2.39
CA GLY A 26 4.17 -17.19 2.01
C GLY A 26 2.97 -18.11 2.31
N THR A 27 1.95 -17.61 3.01
CA THR A 27 0.72 -18.37 3.31
C THR A 27 -0.41 -18.08 2.32
N SER A 28 -0.18 -17.15 1.39
CA SER A 28 -1.19 -16.74 0.42
C SER A 28 -1.50 -17.88 -0.57
N PRO A 29 -2.76 -18.09 -0.98
CA PRO A 29 -3.10 -19.12 -1.96
C PRO A 29 -2.44 -18.94 -3.34
N ILE A 30 -1.93 -17.74 -3.63
CA ILE A 30 -1.25 -17.41 -4.89
C ILE A 30 0.28 -17.42 -4.76
N ASP A 31 0.80 -17.69 -3.58
CA ASP A 31 2.24 -17.68 -3.29
C ASP A 31 3.04 -18.58 -4.25
N PRO A 32 2.65 -19.84 -4.55
CA PRO A 32 3.41 -20.69 -5.47
C PRO A 32 3.56 -20.11 -6.88
N LEU A 33 2.60 -19.30 -7.32
CA LEU A 33 2.68 -18.59 -8.60
C LEU A 33 3.57 -17.35 -8.47
N VAL A 34 3.31 -16.52 -7.46
CA VAL A 34 3.96 -15.23 -7.26
C VAL A 34 5.46 -15.39 -6.97
N GLU A 35 5.88 -16.39 -6.20
CA GLU A 35 7.29 -16.60 -5.87
C GLU A 35 8.16 -16.90 -7.11
N THR A 36 7.58 -17.51 -8.15
CA THR A 36 8.29 -17.84 -9.39
C THR A 36 8.44 -16.65 -10.35
N GLN A 37 7.70 -15.57 -10.10
CA GLN A 37 7.68 -14.37 -10.93
C GLN A 37 8.79 -13.40 -10.56
N TYR A 38 9.29 -12.66 -11.54
CA TYR A 38 10.19 -11.53 -11.29
C TYR A 38 9.49 -10.49 -10.40
N GLY A 39 10.21 -10.04 -9.37
CA GLY A 39 9.68 -9.14 -8.35
C GLY A 39 8.97 -9.85 -7.19
N SER A 40 8.64 -11.14 -7.31
CA SER A 40 7.93 -11.91 -6.28
C SER A 40 6.72 -11.12 -5.73
N HIS A 41 6.48 -11.11 -4.43
CA HIS A 41 5.42 -10.31 -3.79
C HIS A 41 5.63 -8.79 -3.89
N TYR A 42 6.82 -8.31 -4.20
CA TYR A 42 7.15 -6.88 -4.29
C TYR A 42 6.73 -6.24 -5.63
N GLN A 43 6.07 -6.99 -6.51
CA GLN A 43 5.37 -6.42 -7.67
C GLN A 43 4.06 -5.70 -7.27
N PHE A 44 3.45 -6.08 -6.14
CA PHE A 44 2.18 -5.53 -5.67
C PHE A 44 2.36 -4.17 -4.99
N LEU A 45 1.54 -3.18 -5.38
CA LEU A 45 1.55 -1.86 -4.71
C LEU A 45 1.23 -2.00 -3.23
N THR A 46 0.30 -2.88 -2.87
CA THR A 46 -0.06 -3.19 -1.48
C THR A 46 1.17 -3.56 -0.65
N ILE A 47 2.07 -4.40 -1.17
CA ILE A 47 3.22 -4.89 -0.40
C ILE A 47 4.31 -3.81 -0.28
N LEU A 48 4.52 -3.02 -1.35
CA LEU A 48 5.41 -1.86 -1.28
C LEU A 48 4.88 -0.81 -0.30
N GLY A 49 3.57 -0.54 -0.32
CA GLY A 49 2.88 0.31 0.64
C GLY A 49 3.05 -0.19 2.07
N LEU A 50 2.70 -1.46 2.32
CA LEU A 50 2.83 -2.12 3.62
C LEU A 50 4.24 -1.95 4.21
N VAL A 51 5.29 -2.21 3.42
CA VAL A 51 6.68 -2.08 3.87
C VAL A 51 7.05 -0.60 4.11
N ALA A 52 6.65 0.31 3.23
CA ALA A 52 6.90 1.75 3.42
C ALA A 52 6.20 2.30 4.67
N SER A 53 4.96 1.87 4.92
CA SER A 53 4.15 2.19 6.09
C SER A 53 4.73 1.57 7.37
N LEU A 54 5.21 0.33 7.32
CA LEU A 54 5.95 -0.31 8.40
C LEU A 54 7.21 0.49 8.76
N CYS A 55 8.02 0.87 7.77
CA CYS A 55 9.18 1.72 7.97
C CYS A 55 8.79 3.08 8.55
N THR A 56 7.67 3.68 8.08
CA THR A 56 7.18 4.96 8.60
C THR A 56 6.80 4.86 10.08
N MET A 57 6.06 3.82 10.47
CA MET A 57 5.72 3.56 11.88
C MET A 57 6.96 3.24 12.72
N GLY A 58 7.95 2.55 12.15
CA GLY A 58 9.25 2.32 12.79
C GLY A 58 10.00 3.63 13.07
N VAL A 59 10.08 4.53 12.08
CA VAL A 59 10.67 5.87 12.27
C VAL A 59 9.84 6.70 13.26
N ALA A 60 8.52 6.58 13.24
CA ALA A 60 7.63 7.25 14.20
C ALA A 60 7.89 6.79 15.64
N LEU A 61 8.06 5.48 15.86
CA LEU A 61 8.45 4.94 17.16
C LEU A 61 9.83 5.44 17.60
N LEU A 62 10.79 5.56 16.68
CA LEU A 62 12.09 6.16 16.99
C LEU A 62 11.97 7.64 17.37
N VAL A 63 11.05 8.40 16.75
CA VAL A 63 10.76 9.79 17.14
C VAL A 63 10.23 9.85 18.57
N ASP A 64 9.35 8.92 18.97
CA ASP A 64 8.80 8.88 20.32
C ASP A 64 9.85 8.57 21.39
N LEU A 65 10.77 7.64 21.07
CA LEU A 65 11.86 7.23 21.97
C LEU A 65 13.00 8.26 22.02
N PHE A 66 13.25 8.95 20.91
CA PHE A 66 14.35 9.91 20.76
C PHE A 66 13.88 11.29 20.26
N PRO A 67 12.99 11.99 21.02
CA PRO A 67 12.34 13.22 20.56
C PRO A 67 13.29 14.42 20.41
N SER A 68 14.55 14.31 20.85
CA SER A 68 15.58 15.33 20.65
C SER A 68 16.13 15.35 19.21
N ILE A 69 15.99 14.26 18.45
CA ILE A 69 16.55 14.13 17.11
C ILE A 69 15.60 14.73 16.07
N SER A 70 15.83 15.99 15.67
CA SER A 70 15.01 16.69 14.69
C SER A 70 14.98 16.01 13.31
N ALA A 71 16.08 15.36 12.91
CA ALA A 71 16.16 14.65 11.64
C ALA A 71 15.12 13.51 11.52
N LEU A 72 14.85 12.77 12.61
CA LEU A 72 13.84 11.72 12.61
C LEU A 72 12.43 12.28 12.40
N ARG A 73 12.12 13.44 12.99
CA ARG A 73 10.84 14.14 12.77
C ARG A 73 10.68 14.57 11.31
N SER A 74 11.71 15.18 10.74
CA SER A 74 11.69 15.58 9.33
C SER A 74 11.54 14.38 8.40
N LEU A 75 12.21 13.27 8.72
CA LEU A 75 12.08 12.02 7.96
C LEU A 75 10.67 11.44 8.07
N LYS A 76 10.12 11.28 9.28
CA LYS A 76 8.74 10.80 9.48
C LYS A 76 7.75 11.62 8.66
N ARG A 77 7.91 12.94 8.71
CA ARG A 77 7.05 13.88 7.98
C ARG A 77 7.20 13.75 6.46
N ALA A 78 8.41 13.57 5.94
CA ALA A 78 8.61 13.30 4.52
C ALA A 78 7.97 11.95 4.11
N MET A 79 8.12 10.91 4.93
CA MET A 79 7.53 9.60 4.67
C MET A 79 6.00 9.63 4.67
N LEU A 80 5.38 10.36 5.60
CA LEU A 80 3.92 10.54 5.64
C LEU A 80 3.37 11.21 4.38
N MET A 81 4.10 12.18 3.81
CA MET A 81 3.72 12.83 2.54
C MET A 81 3.66 11.86 1.36
N VAL A 82 4.42 10.76 1.41
CA VAL A 82 4.43 9.70 0.39
C VAL A 82 3.44 8.59 0.72
N CYS A 83 3.50 8.05 1.94
CA CYS A 83 2.79 6.83 2.31
C CYS A 83 1.28 7.07 2.43
N MET A 84 0.82 8.22 2.94
CA MET A 84 -0.62 8.49 3.03
C MET A 84 -1.33 8.47 1.66
N PRO A 85 -0.84 9.18 0.62
CA PRO A 85 -1.40 9.03 -0.72
C PRO A 85 -1.36 7.59 -1.26
N VAL A 86 -0.26 6.86 -1.05
CA VAL A 86 -0.11 5.48 -1.55
C VAL A 86 -1.13 4.56 -0.90
N GLU A 87 -1.26 4.59 0.42
CA GLU A 87 -2.23 3.74 1.13
C GLU A 87 -3.67 4.13 0.84
N ALA A 88 -3.94 5.41 0.56
CA ALA A 88 -5.26 5.82 0.10
C ALA A 88 -5.65 5.14 -1.22
N VAL A 89 -4.70 5.01 -2.16
CA VAL A 89 -4.91 4.26 -3.41
C VAL A 89 -5.13 2.78 -3.11
N VAL A 90 -4.26 2.17 -2.30
CA VAL A 90 -4.36 0.75 -1.93
C VAL A 90 -5.73 0.44 -1.34
N VAL A 91 -6.14 1.14 -0.27
CA VAL A 91 -7.43 0.92 0.41
C VAL A 91 -8.60 1.14 -0.55
N SER A 92 -8.63 2.28 -1.23
CA SER A 92 -9.80 2.68 -2.03
C SER A 92 -9.98 1.78 -3.26
N VAL A 93 -8.91 1.49 -4.00
CA VAL A 93 -8.97 0.63 -5.19
C VAL A 93 -9.24 -0.81 -4.79
N TYR A 94 -8.50 -1.35 -3.81
CA TYR A 94 -8.63 -2.75 -3.41
C TYR A 94 -10.04 -3.07 -2.93
N TRP A 95 -10.55 -2.34 -1.93
CA TRP A 95 -11.86 -2.67 -1.34
C TRP A 95 -13.02 -2.40 -2.29
N THR A 96 -12.92 -1.37 -3.14
CA THR A 96 -13.94 -1.12 -4.17
C THR A 96 -14.00 -2.28 -5.15
N LEU A 97 -12.85 -2.73 -5.68
CA LEU A 97 -12.81 -3.86 -6.60
C LEU A 97 -13.16 -5.17 -5.93
N LEU A 98 -12.70 -5.43 -4.71
CA LEU A 98 -13.01 -6.66 -3.99
C LEU A 98 -14.51 -6.82 -3.76
N LEU A 99 -15.21 -5.74 -3.41
CA LEU A 99 -16.64 -5.76 -3.10
C LEU A 99 -17.51 -5.75 -4.37
N LEU A 100 -17.12 -5.00 -5.41
CA LEU A 100 -17.97 -4.78 -6.59
C LEU A 100 -17.57 -5.63 -7.80
N PHE A 101 -16.27 -5.88 -7.98
CA PHE A 101 -15.70 -6.52 -9.17
C PHE A 101 -14.52 -7.45 -8.82
N PRO A 102 -14.73 -8.50 -7.99
CA PRO A 102 -13.64 -9.28 -7.40
C PRO A 102 -12.74 -9.98 -8.44
N SER A 103 -13.27 -10.30 -9.62
CA SER A 103 -12.50 -10.89 -10.72
C SER A 103 -11.42 -9.97 -11.28
N LEU A 104 -11.54 -8.65 -11.06
CA LEU A 104 -10.57 -7.67 -11.52
C LEU A 104 -9.34 -7.59 -10.60
N ILE A 105 -9.48 -7.91 -9.30
CA ILE A 105 -8.42 -7.77 -8.30
C ILE A 105 -7.84 -9.10 -7.82
N LEU A 106 -8.67 -10.15 -7.73
CA LEU A 106 -8.25 -11.47 -7.26
C LEU A 106 -7.79 -12.35 -8.41
N GLN A 107 -6.64 -13.00 -8.22
CA GLN A 107 -6.18 -14.05 -9.13
C GLN A 107 -7.04 -15.32 -8.98
N LYS A 108 -7.03 -16.16 -10.00
CA LYS A 108 -7.64 -17.49 -9.92
C LYS A 108 -6.76 -18.40 -9.05
N TYR A 109 -7.40 -19.23 -8.25
CA TYR A 109 -6.74 -20.21 -7.40
C TYR A 109 -5.91 -21.19 -8.24
N VAL A 110 -4.71 -21.55 -7.77
CA VAL A 110 -3.87 -22.58 -8.36
C VAL A 110 -3.93 -23.82 -7.45
N PRO A 111 -4.64 -24.90 -7.83
CA PRO A 111 -4.67 -26.12 -7.03
C PRO A 111 -3.29 -26.77 -6.96
N THR A 112 -2.86 -27.16 -5.76
CA THR A 112 -1.64 -27.95 -5.54
C THR A 112 -1.77 -29.37 -6.12
N GLU A 113 -3.00 -29.85 -6.34
CA GLU A 113 -3.27 -31.12 -7.01
C GLU A 113 -4.19 -30.94 -8.21
N LEU A 114 -3.79 -31.50 -9.35
CA LEU A 114 -4.51 -31.49 -10.63
C LEU A 114 -5.81 -32.31 -10.49
N THR A 115 -6.87 -31.68 -10.01
CA THR A 115 -8.21 -32.26 -10.08
C THR A 115 -8.76 -32.03 -11.50
N SER A 116 -9.04 -33.11 -12.22
CA SER A 116 -9.45 -33.15 -13.63
C SER A 116 -10.84 -32.55 -13.92
N SER A 117 -11.37 -31.69 -13.04
CA SER A 117 -12.68 -31.05 -13.21
C SER A 117 -12.56 -29.80 -14.07
N HIS A 118 -13.31 -29.77 -15.18
CA HIS A 118 -13.49 -28.63 -16.09
C HIS A 118 -14.21 -27.41 -15.47
N ASP A 119 -14.29 -27.30 -14.14
CA ASP A 119 -14.93 -26.19 -13.46
C ASP A 119 -14.01 -24.97 -13.39
N ALA A 120 -14.58 -23.78 -13.55
CA ALA A 120 -13.83 -22.53 -13.44
C ALA A 120 -13.16 -22.43 -12.06
N LEU A 121 -11.83 -22.25 -12.04
CA LEU A 121 -11.07 -22.13 -10.80
C LEU A 121 -11.62 -20.99 -9.94
N PRO A 122 -11.87 -21.20 -8.63
CA PRO A 122 -12.37 -20.17 -7.74
C PRO A 122 -11.36 -19.03 -7.60
N LEU A 123 -11.83 -17.83 -7.22
CA LEU A 123 -10.94 -16.71 -6.93
C LEU A 123 -10.17 -16.96 -5.63
N ALA A 124 -8.85 -16.75 -5.67
CA ALA A 124 -7.99 -16.87 -4.51
C ALA A 124 -8.30 -15.74 -3.52
N ARG A 125 -8.78 -16.10 -2.32
CA ARG A 125 -9.09 -15.15 -1.26
C ARG A 125 -8.11 -15.29 -0.10
N ILE A 126 -7.75 -14.15 0.46
CA ILE A 126 -6.89 -14.06 1.64
C ILE A 126 -7.79 -14.06 2.88
N PRO A 127 -7.41 -14.73 3.99
CA PRO A 127 -8.15 -14.67 5.23
C PRO A 127 -8.34 -13.21 5.68
N LEU A 128 -9.56 -12.85 6.07
CA LEU A 128 -9.94 -11.46 6.39
C LEU A 128 -8.99 -10.75 7.37
N PRO A 129 -8.50 -11.38 8.46
CA PRO A 129 -7.56 -10.71 9.36
C PRO A 129 -6.26 -10.30 8.67
N LEU A 130 -5.72 -11.16 7.81
CA LEU A 130 -4.52 -10.87 7.03
C LEU A 130 -4.81 -9.80 5.97
N ASP A 131 -5.97 -9.88 5.33
CA ASP A 131 -6.40 -8.90 4.34
C ASP A 131 -6.53 -7.48 4.93
N LEU A 132 -7.18 -7.34 6.09
CA LEU A 132 -7.26 -6.09 6.85
C LEU A 132 -5.88 -5.59 7.27
N ALA A 133 -4.99 -6.48 7.72
CA ALA A 133 -3.66 -6.12 8.16
C ALA A 133 -2.75 -5.64 7.01
N MET A 134 -2.95 -6.14 5.80
CA MET A 134 -2.19 -5.71 4.61
C MET A 134 -2.77 -4.46 3.95
N HIS A 135 -4.10 -4.33 3.89
CA HIS A 135 -4.74 -3.28 3.10
C HIS A 135 -5.25 -2.10 3.95
N VAL A 136 -5.75 -2.34 5.18
CA VAL A 136 -6.42 -1.29 5.97
C VAL A 136 -5.51 -0.71 7.04
N VAL A 137 -4.83 -1.57 7.80
CA VAL A 137 -3.97 -1.14 8.93
C VAL A 137 -2.92 -0.12 8.50
N PRO A 138 -2.19 -0.28 7.39
CA PRO A 138 -1.19 0.71 6.97
C PRO A 138 -1.79 2.12 6.81
N GLY A 139 -2.85 2.25 6.01
CA GLY A 139 -3.52 3.53 5.78
C GLY A 139 -4.15 4.12 7.03
N LEU A 140 -4.86 3.30 7.82
CA LEU A 140 -5.51 3.77 9.04
C LEU A 140 -4.49 4.29 10.06
N SER A 141 -3.39 3.56 10.27
CA SER A 141 -2.36 3.97 11.22
C SER A 141 -1.66 5.26 10.81
N LEU A 142 -1.35 5.46 9.52
CA LEU A 142 -0.78 6.72 9.01
C LEU A 142 -1.73 7.91 9.20
N VAL A 143 -3.02 7.71 8.94
CA VAL A 143 -4.05 8.74 9.13
C VAL A 143 -4.18 9.12 10.59
N LEU A 144 -4.21 8.13 11.49
CA LEU A 144 -4.27 8.37 12.93
C LEU A 144 -3.01 9.07 13.44
N ASP A 145 -1.81 8.66 13.03
CA ASP A 145 -0.56 9.36 13.40
C ASP A 145 -0.59 10.81 12.89
N PHE A 146 -0.97 11.01 11.63
CA PHE A 146 -1.04 12.34 11.05
C PHE A 146 -2.02 13.25 11.80
N LEU A 147 -3.26 12.81 12.03
CA LEU A 147 -4.29 13.62 12.68
C LEU A 147 -4.05 13.85 14.17
N ALA A 148 -3.45 12.89 14.88
CA ALA A 148 -3.30 12.96 16.32
C ALA A 148 -1.95 13.54 16.79
N PHE A 149 -0.87 13.31 16.04
CA PHE A 149 0.49 13.57 16.52
C PHE A 149 1.32 14.47 15.61
N GLU A 150 0.85 14.78 14.40
CA GLU A 150 1.53 15.69 13.48
C GLU A 150 0.88 17.06 13.38
N LYS A 151 1.63 17.99 12.78
CA LYS A 151 1.06 19.26 12.35
C LYS A 151 0.54 19.14 10.93
N LYS A 152 -0.56 19.85 10.65
CA LYS A 152 -1.03 20.11 9.28
C LYS A 152 0.11 20.57 8.36
N TYR A 153 0.13 20.06 7.12
CA TYR A 153 1.04 20.54 6.09
C TYR A 153 0.66 21.96 5.64
N SER A 154 1.68 22.82 5.50
CA SER A 154 1.49 24.16 4.95
C SER A 154 1.09 24.10 3.46
N GLN A 155 0.57 25.20 2.92
CA GLN A 155 0.18 25.26 1.51
C GLN A 155 1.35 24.99 0.55
N GLU A 156 2.57 25.33 0.94
CA GLU A 156 3.79 25.03 0.16
C GLU A 156 4.05 23.52 0.09
N HIS A 157 3.94 22.82 1.22
CA HIS A 157 4.06 21.35 1.26
C HIS A 157 2.94 20.67 0.46
N VAL A 158 1.73 21.22 0.48
CA VAL A 158 0.62 20.71 -0.33
C VAL A 158 0.87 20.88 -1.83
N LYS A 159 1.53 21.97 -2.24
CA LYS A 159 1.98 22.14 -3.64
C LYS A 159 3.06 21.12 -4.00
N LEU A 160 3.96 20.81 -3.06
CA LEU A 160 5.00 19.78 -3.24
C LEU A 160 4.41 18.35 -3.37
N ALA A 161 3.22 18.10 -2.83
CA ALA A 161 2.58 16.79 -2.95
C ALA A 161 2.31 16.38 -4.41
N VAL A 162 2.10 17.33 -5.33
CA VAL A 162 1.87 17.04 -6.76
C VAL A 162 3.09 16.34 -7.40
N PRO A 163 4.29 16.96 -7.45
CA PRO A 163 5.45 16.29 -8.01
C PRO A 163 5.84 15.03 -7.24
N VAL A 164 5.59 14.95 -5.93
CA VAL A 164 5.82 13.72 -5.15
C VAL A 164 4.93 12.58 -5.62
N VAL A 165 3.61 12.79 -5.70
CA VAL A 165 2.66 11.76 -6.15
C VAL A 165 2.95 11.33 -7.59
N LEU A 166 3.24 12.28 -8.49
CA LEU A 166 3.60 11.97 -9.87
C LEU A 166 4.90 11.14 -9.95
N THR A 167 5.90 11.48 -9.14
CA THR A 167 7.17 10.74 -9.10
C THR A 167 6.94 9.32 -8.59
N CYS A 168 6.23 9.16 -7.46
CA CYS A 168 5.92 7.84 -6.89
C CYS A 168 5.06 6.99 -7.83
N GLY A 169 4.04 7.58 -8.45
CA GLY A 169 3.20 6.91 -9.44
C GLY A 169 3.97 6.51 -10.69
N GLY A 170 4.86 7.37 -11.18
CA GLY A 170 5.78 7.08 -12.28
C GLY A 170 6.74 5.92 -11.97
N MET A 171 7.34 5.94 -10.78
CA MET A 171 8.24 4.89 -10.31
C MET A 171 7.51 3.55 -10.18
N TYR A 172 6.34 3.52 -9.54
CA TYR A 172 5.59 2.27 -9.38
C TYR A 172 5.04 1.76 -10.70
N SER A 173 4.46 2.61 -11.56
CA SER A 173 3.93 2.19 -12.86
C SER A 173 5.04 1.61 -13.74
N SER A 174 6.22 2.24 -13.76
CA SER A 174 7.39 1.72 -14.47
C SER A 174 7.88 0.39 -13.88
N TRP A 175 7.82 0.23 -12.55
CA TRP A 175 8.13 -1.03 -11.88
C TRP A 175 7.13 -2.13 -12.27
N ALA A 176 5.82 -1.85 -12.22
CA ALA A 176 4.76 -2.78 -12.59
C ALA A 176 4.89 -3.25 -14.05
N GLU A 177 5.09 -2.31 -14.99
CA GLU A 177 5.31 -2.63 -16.41
C GLU A 177 6.57 -3.47 -16.63
N ARG A 178 7.65 -3.19 -15.88
CA ARG A 178 8.88 -3.98 -15.93
C ARG A 178 8.66 -5.41 -15.43
N ASN A 179 8.00 -5.58 -14.29
CA ASN A 179 7.67 -6.91 -13.77
C ASN A 179 6.85 -7.68 -14.78
N ALA A 180 5.78 -7.08 -15.32
CA ALA A 180 4.94 -7.71 -16.32
C ALA A 180 5.73 -8.10 -17.57
N LYS A 181 6.61 -7.24 -18.08
CA LYS A 181 7.48 -7.56 -19.23
C LYS A 181 8.37 -8.78 -18.97
N LEU A 182 8.81 -8.98 -17.73
CA LEU A 182 9.65 -10.13 -17.33
C LEU A 182 8.83 -11.36 -16.93
N ASN A 183 7.51 -11.22 -16.82
CA ASN A 183 6.54 -12.25 -16.44
C ASN A 183 5.55 -12.52 -17.58
N ASP A 184 6.00 -12.47 -18.85
CA ASP A 184 5.18 -12.76 -20.05
C ASP A 184 3.89 -11.93 -20.17
N GLY A 185 3.93 -10.68 -19.73
CA GLY A 185 2.80 -9.74 -19.75
C GLY A 185 1.84 -9.89 -18.56
N ILE A 186 2.15 -10.75 -17.60
CA ILE A 186 1.31 -10.99 -16.41
C ILE A 186 1.60 -9.94 -15.35
N PHE A 187 0.58 -9.16 -15.00
CA PHE A 187 0.60 -8.23 -13.86
C PHE A 187 0.10 -8.91 -12.58
N PRO A 188 0.42 -8.33 -11.40
CA PRO A 188 -0.11 -8.82 -10.13
C PRO A 188 -1.64 -8.81 -10.06
N TYR A 189 -2.27 -7.87 -10.77
CA TYR A 189 -3.71 -7.67 -10.76
C TYR A 189 -4.31 -7.94 -12.14
N PRO A 190 -5.38 -8.76 -12.24
CA PRO A 190 -6.04 -9.06 -13.52
C PRO A 190 -6.45 -7.82 -14.31
N PHE A 191 -6.95 -6.78 -13.64
CA PHE A 191 -7.36 -5.53 -14.30
C PHE A 191 -6.21 -4.82 -15.03
N LEU A 192 -4.95 -5.09 -14.69
CA LEU A 192 -3.80 -4.59 -15.45
C LEU A 192 -3.48 -5.53 -16.60
N THR A 193 -3.46 -6.84 -16.36
CA THR A 193 -3.17 -7.87 -17.38
C THR A 193 -4.13 -7.82 -18.56
N GLU A 194 -5.43 -7.62 -18.30
CA GLU A 194 -6.49 -7.67 -19.30
C GLU A 194 -6.63 -6.40 -20.15
N ASN A 195 -5.85 -5.36 -19.83
CA ASN A 195 -5.99 -4.05 -20.48
C ASN A 195 -4.73 -3.67 -21.27
N PRO A 196 -4.87 -3.02 -22.44
CA PRO A 196 -3.73 -2.50 -23.18
C PRO A 196 -3.05 -1.35 -22.42
N PHE A 197 -1.81 -1.03 -22.81
CA PHE A 197 -1.00 -0.01 -22.14
C PHE A 197 -1.70 1.34 -21.98
N GLU A 198 -2.41 1.83 -23.00
CA GLU A 198 -3.13 3.12 -22.93
C GLU A 198 -4.18 3.15 -21.82
N THR A 199 -4.88 2.04 -21.61
CA THR A 199 -5.86 1.93 -20.53
C THR A 199 -5.18 1.83 -19.16
N ARG A 200 -4.06 1.09 -19.06
CA ARG A 200 -3.25 1.05 -17.84
C ARG A 200 -2.69 2.42 -17.47
N LEU A 201 -2.25 3.20 -18.46
CA LEU A 201 -1.81 4.58 -18.26
C LEU A 201 -2.93 5.42 -17.64
N GLY A 202 -4.15 5.30 -18.15
CA GLY A 202 -5.34 5.93 -17.55
C GLY A 202 -5.57 5.50 -16.10
N ILE A 203 -5.40 4.21 -15.79
CA ILE A 203 -5.52 3.68 -14.43
C ILE A 203 -4.43 4.25 -13.51
N TYR A 204 -3.17 4.31 -13.95
CA TYR A 204 -2.07 4.89 -13.18
C TYR A 204 -2.29 6.37 -12.89
N ILE A 205 -2.78 7.13 -13.86
CA ILE A 205 -3.14 8.54 -13.68
C ILE A 205 -4.29 8.66 -12.68
N GLY A 206 -5.35 7.84 -12.82
CA GLY A 206 -6.48 7.82 -11.90
C GLY A 206 -6.06 7.54 -10.45
N ALA A 207 -5.17 6.57 -10.25
CA ALA A 207 -4.59 6.27 -8.95
C ALA A 207 -3.82 7.47 -8.36
N CYS A 208 -3.00 8.16 -9.17
CA CYS A 208 -2.30 9.38 -8.74
C CYS A 208 -3.29 10.48 -8.31
N VAL A 209 -4.37 10.67 -9.06
CA VAL A 209 -5.42 11.64 -8.71
C VAL A 209 -6.09 11.29 -7.39
N ILE A 210 -6.44 10.02 -7.17
CA ILE A 210 -7.01 9.54 -5.90
C ILE A 210 -6.07 9.86 -4.73
N GLY A 211 -4.80 9.47 -4.83
CA GLY A 211 -3.81 9.73 -3.78
C GLY A 211 -3.63 11.22 -3.48
N TYR A 212 -3.57 12.06 -4.52
CA TYR A 212 -3.44 13.52 -4.35
C TYR A 212 -4.68 14.15 -3.72
N VAL A 213 -5.88 13.81 -4.20
CA VAL A 213 -7.15 14.32 -3.67
C VAL A 213 -7.31 13.90 -2.21
N TYR A 214 -7.00 12.64 -1.89
CA TYR A 214 -7.04 12.13 -0.53
C TYR A 214 -6.12 12.94 0.41
N PHE A 215 -4.86 13.14 0.01
CA PHE A 215 -3.91 13.93 0.79
C PHE A 215 -4.40 15.37 1.02
N ARG A 216 -4.95 16.00 -0.02
CA ARG A 216 -5.54 17.34 0.05
C ARG A 216 -6.71 17.42 1.04
N VAL A 217 -7.64 16.47 0.95
CA VAL A 217 -8.82 16.40 1.82
C VAL A 217 -8.40 16.15 3.26
N LEU A 218 -7.54 15.16 3.51
CA LEU A 218 -7.06 14.83 4.84
C LEU A 218 -6.33 16.02 5.49
N ASN A 219 -5.45 16.68 4.73
CA ASN A 219 -4.77 17.88 5.23
C ASN A 219 -5.75 19.05 5.47
N ALA A 220 -6.82 19.18 4.68
CA ALA A 220 -7.83 20.21 4.88
C ALA A 220 -8.62 19.97 6.18
N LEU A 221 -9.00 18.72 6.45
CA LEU A 221 -9.73 18.29 7.65
C LEU A 221 -8.90 18.33 8.92
N HIS A 222 -7.58 18.26 8.82
CA HIS A 222 -6.68 18.41 9.97
C HIS A 222 -6.77 19.83 10.55
N ALA A 223 -7.23 19.93 11.80
CA ALA A 223 -7.35 21.17 12.57
C ALA A 223 -5.98 21.71 12.99
#